data_AF-A0A3N7F7S8-F1
#
_entry.id   AF-A0A3N7F7S8-F1
#
_cell.length_a   1.000
_cell.length_b   1.000
_cell.length_c   1.000
_cell.angle_alpha   90.00
_cell.angle_beta   90.00
_cell.angle_gamma   90.00
#
_symmetry.space_group_name_H-M   'P 1'
#
loop_
_entity.id
_entity.type
_entity.pdbx_description
1 polymer ?
#
loop_
_entity_poly.entity_id
_entity_poly.type
_entity_poly.pdbx_seq_one_letter_code
_entity_poly.pdbx_strand_id
1 'polypeptide(L)'
;MVENVGKDTVVEPHKGMEFESEDAAKVFYDEYARQIGFVMRVMSCRRSERDGRILARRLGCNKEGYCVSIRGKFGNVRKPRMSAREGCKAICMFMLSLKSLENGW
;
A
#
# COMPACT_ATOMS: atom_id res chain seq x y z
N MET A 1 36.44 12.75 2.01
CA MET A 1 35.66 11.78 2.81
C MET A 1 34.20 12.21 2.77
N VAL A 2 33.42 11.56 1.91
CA VAL A 2 32.05 11.10 2.21
C VAL A 2 31.90 9.84 1.39
N GLU A 3 31.72 8.73 2.09
CA GLU A 3 31.61 7.39 1.53
C GLU A 3 30.17 7.10 1.06
N ASN A 4 30.05 6.05 0.23
CA ASN A 4 28.86 5.20 0.05
C ASN A 4 27.69 5.79 -0.77
N VAL A 5 26.90 5.02 -1.51
CA VAL A 5 26.36 3.68 -1.24
C VAL A 5 26.27 2.87 -2.54
N GLY A 6 26.50 1.57 -2.40
CA GLY A 6 26.42 0.58 -3.46
C GLY A 6 25.07 0.57 -4.18
N LYS A 7 25.09 -0.13 -5.30
CA LYS A 7 23.90 -0.46 -6.09
C LYS A 7 23.03 -1.42 -5.28
N ASP A 8 22.31 -0.90 -4.28
CA ASP A 8 21.37 -1.67 -3.48
C ASP A 8 20.30 -2.22 -4.41
N THR A 9 20.30 -3.53 -4.59
CA THR A 9 19.27 -4.23 -5.34
C THR A 9 17.96 -4.08 -4.58
N VAL A 10 17.05 -3.25 -5.11
CA VAL A 10 15.69 -3.10 -4.58
C VAL A 10 15.01 -4.46 -4.62
N VAL A 11 14.60 -4.97 -3.46
CA VAL A 11 13.87 -6.24 -3.38
C VAL A 11 12.43 -5.99 -3.79
N GLU A 12 12.04 -6.55 -4.94
CA GLU A 12 10.68 -6.37 -5.46
C GLU A 12 9.68 -7.31 -4.75
N PRO A 13 8.49 -6.81 -4.35
CA PRO A 13 7.42 -7.63 -3.84
C PRO A 13 6.98 -8.67 -4.87
N HIS A 14 6.92 -9.94 -4.47
CA HIS A 14 6.41 -11.02 -5.32
C HIS A 14 5.39 -11.90 -4.60
N LYS A 15 4.62 -12.65 -5.40
CA LYS A 15 3.65 -13.61 -4.87
C LYS A 15 4.39 -14.68 -4.04
N GLY A 16 3.81 -15.04 -2.90
CA GLY A 16 4.36 -16.07 -2.00
C GLY A 16 5.42 -15.57 -1.03
N MET A 17 5.74 -14.27 -1.01
CA MET A 17 6.49 -13.71 0.12
C MET A 17 5.70 -13.87 1.42
N GLU A 18 6.37 -14.35 2.46
CA GLU A 18 5.81 -14.52 3.79
C GLU A 18 6.44 -13.51 4.75
N PHE A 19 5.63 -13.03 5.70
CA PHE A 19 6.04 -12.07 6.71
C PHE A 19 5.60 -12.56 8.08
N GLU A 20 6.37 -12.23 9.11
CA GLU A 20 6.07 -12.60 10.49
C GLU A 20 4.80 -11.92 11.02
N SER A 21 4.48 -10.74 10.49
CA SER A 21 3.34 -9.94 10.92
C SER A 21 2.81 -9.02 9.82
N GLU A 22 1.64 -8.45 10.06
CA GLU A 22 1.07 -7.42 9.21
C GLU A 22 1.96 -6.17 9.12
N ASP A 23 2.52 -5.76 10.25
CA ASP A 23 3.40 -4.59 10.32
C ASP A 23 4.71 -4.83 9.58
N ALA A 24 5.27 -6.05 9.65
CA ALA A 24 6.46 -6.41 8.88
C ALA A 24 6.21 -6.31 7.36
N ALA A 25 5.07 -6.82 6.89
CA ALA A 25 4.67 -6.70 5.49
C ALA A 25 4.48 -5.23 5.05
N LYS A 26 3.89 -4.41 5.94
CA LYS A 26 3.72 -2.99 5.70
C LYS A 26 5.05 -2.25 5.61
N VAL A 27 5.97 -2.47 6.55
CA VAL A 27 7.31 -1.84 6.56
C VAL A 27 8.08 -2.22 5.30
N PHE A 28 8.06 -3.50 4.91
CA PHE A 28 8.69 -3.96 3.68
C PHE A 28 8.19 -3.19 2.44
N TYR A 29 6.87 -3.08 2.26
CA TYR A 29 6.32 -2.40 1.10
C TYR A 29 6.51 -0.87 1.16
N ASP A 30 6.61 -0.28 2.35
CA ASP A 30 6.94 1.15 2.53
C ASP A 30 8.36 1.45 2.07
N GLU A 31 9.31 0.59 2.47
CA GLU A 31 10.71 0.72 2.07
C GLU A 31 10.88 0.49 0.56
N TYR A 32 10.23 -0.54 0.01
CA TYR A 32 10.16 -0.74 -1.45
C TYR A 32 9.60 0.51 -2.16
N ALA A 33 8.48 1.06 -1.67
CA ALA A 33 7.87 2.24 -2.26
C ALA A 33 8.83 3.44 -2.26
N ARG A 34 9.54 3.66 -1.14
CA ARG A 34 10.53 4.72 -0.99
C ARG A 34 11.68 4.56 -1.99
N GLN A 35 12.17 3.33 -2.19
CA GLN A 35 13.24 3.03 -3.13
C GLN A 35 12.81 3.19 -4.60
N ILE A 36 11.57 2.80 -4.94
CA ILE A 36 11.01 2.97 -6.29
C ILE A 36 10.54 4.41 -6.57
N GLY A 37 10.34 5.23 -5.54
CA GLY A 37 10.02 6.66 -5.68
C GLY A 37 8.53 7.01 -5.61
N PHE A 38 7.74 6.24 -4.85
CA PHE A 38 6.36 6.61 -4.52
C PHE A 38 6.10 6.53 -3.02
N VAL A 39 5.01 7.15 -2.57
CA VAL A 39 4.56 7.04 -1.17
C VAL A 39 3.48 5.99 -1.11
N MET A 40 3.63 5.03 -0.21
CA MET A 40 2.64 4.00 0.01
C MET A 40 1.45 4.50 0.84
N ARG A 41 0.27 3.89 0.64
CA ARG A 41 -0.94 4.11 1.43
C ARG A 41 -1.67 2.79 1.67
N VAL A 42 -2.35 2.71 2.82
CA VAL A 42 -3.35 1.66 3.05
C VAL A 42 -4.61 2.01 2.27
N MET A 43 -4.94 1.18 1.28
CA MET A 43 -6.09 1.41 0.40
C MET A 43 -7.36 0.76 0.94
N SER A 44 -7.26 -0.47 1.42
CA SER A 44 -8.38 -1.16 2.05
C SER A 44 -7.91 -2.23 3.02
N CYS A 45 -8.81 -2.63 3.91
CA CYS A 45 -8.61 -3.66 4.91
C CYS A 45 -9.82 -4.58 4.92
N ARG A 46 -9.60 -5.87 4.73
CA ARG A 46 -10.61 -6.90 4.98
C ARG A 46 -10.48 -7.35 6.43
N ARG A 47 -11.57 -7.30 7.19
CA ARG A 47 -11.65 -7.80 8.56
C ARG A 47 -12.60 -8.98 8.63
N SER A 48 -12.35 -9.87 9.58
CA SER A 48 -13.28 -10.90 9.99
C SER A 48 -14.47 -10.24 10.67
N GLU A 49 -15.67 -10.64 10.29
CA GLU A 49 -16.91 -10.14 10.88
C GLU A 49 -17.12 -10.64 12.31
N ARG A 50 -16.53 -11.80 12.64
CA ARG A 50 -16.71 -12.45 13.94
C ARG A 50 -15.92 -11.77 15.06
N ASP A 51 -14.66 -11.43 14.79
CA ASP A 51 -13.69 -10.99 15.80
C ASP A 51 -12.97 -9.68 15.45
N GLY A 52 -13.29 -9.08 14.30
CA GLY A 52 -12.69 -7.84 13.84
C GLY A 52 -11.22 -7.95 13.40
N ARG A 53 -10.63 -9.15 13.42
CA ARG A 53 -9.23 -9.36 13.05
C ARG A 53 -9.01 -9.05 11.57
N ILE A 54 -7.85 -8.51 11.25
CA ILE A 54 -7.49 -8.20 9.86
C ILE A 54 -7.19 -9.53 9.17
N LEU A 55 -7.82 -9.75 8.02
CA LEU A 55 -7.61 -10.94 7.17
C LEU A 55 -6.74 -10.60 5.97
N ALA A 56 -6.86 -9.38 5.47
CA ALA A 56 -6.05 -8.91 4.37
C ALA A 56 -5.93 -7.38 4.36
N ARG A 57 -4.82 -6.89 3.80
CA ARG A 57 -4.57 -5.47 3.59
C ARG A 57 -4.13 -5.20 2.16
N ARG A 58 -4.78 -4.25 1.50
CA ARG A 58 -4.37 -3.72 0.20
C ARG A 58 -3.58 -2.45 0.41
N LEU A 59 -2.33 -2.44 -0.02
CA LEU A 59 -1.46 -1.28 -0.06
C LEU A 59 -1.32 -0.79 -1.50
N GLY A 60 -1.18 0.51 -1.68
CA GLY A 60 -1.13 1.13 -3.00
C GLY A 60 -0.34 2.42 -3.02
N CYS A 61 -0.03 2.87 -4.22
CA CYS A 61 0.66 4.11 -4.49
C CYS A 61 -0.21 5.34 -4.17
N ASN A 62 0.36 6.40 -3.60
CA ASN A 62 -0.33 7.65 -3.31
C ASN A 62 -0.91 8.34 -4.56
N LYS A 63 -0.35 8.01 -5.72
CA LYS A 63 -0.75 8.50 -7.03
C LYS A 63 -1.70 7.54 -7.78
N GLU A 64 -2.29 6.56 -7.07
CA GLU A 64 -3.25 5.61 -7.66
C GLU A 64 -4.51 6.30 -8.20
N GLY A 65 -4.94 5.84 -9.37
CA GLY A 65 -6.12 6.30 -10.08
C GLY A 65 -5.89 7.60 -10.84
N TYR A 66 -6.94 8.09 -11.49
CA TYR A 66 -6.92 9.36 -12.20
C TYR A 66 -7.95 10.30 -11.59
N CYS A 67 -7.62 11.60 -11.52
CA CYS A 67 -8.62 12.59 -11.17
C CYS A 67 -9.52 12.87 -12.38
N VAL A 68 -10.75 12.36 -12.33
CA VAL A 68 -11.83 12.83 -13.18
C VAL A 68 -12.32 14.18 -12.65
N SER A 69 -11.86 15.27 -13.24
CA SER A 69 -12.42 16.59 -12.97
C SER A 69 -13.83 16.67 -13.59
N ILE A 70 -14.85 16.23 -12.86
CA ILE A 70 -16.27 16.41 -13.24
C ILE A 70 -16.67 17.92 -13.23
N ARG A 71 -15.81 18.79 -12.70
CA ARG A 71 -16.08 20.20 -12.39
C ARG A 71 -15.89 21.17 -13.56
N GLY A 72 -16.22 20.75 -14.77
CA GLY A 72 -16.32 21.64 -15.93
C GLY A 72 -17.73 22.19 -16.19
N LYS A 73 -18.77 21.71 -15.49
CA LYS A 73 -20.17 22.02 -15.83
C LYS A 73 -20.95 22.88 -14.83
N PHE A 74 -20.45 23.10 -13.60
CA PHE A 74 -21.21 23.82 -12.58
C PHE A 74 -20.35 24.77 -11.73
N GLY A 75 -20.44 26.07 -12.07
CA GLY A 75 -20.19 27.21 -11.16
C GLY A 75 -18.75 27.65 -10.94
N ASN A 76 -18.61 28.85 -10.36
CA ASN A 76 -17.34 29.46 -9.90
C ASN A 76 -16.73 28.65 -8.74
N VAL A 77 -16.13 27.51 -9.06
CA VAL A 77 -15.43 26.67 -8.10
C VAL A 77 -13.98 27.13 -7.99
N ARG A 78 -13.51 27.38 -6.76
CA ARG A 78 -12.10 27.65 -6.44
C ARG A 78 -11.18 26.71 -7.23
N LYS A 79 -10.08 27.24 -7.78
CA LYS A 79 -9.09 26.49 -8.58
C LYS A 79 -8.90 25.08 -7.99
N PRO A 80 -9.22 24.01 -8.75
CA PRO A 80 -9.03 22.65 -8.27
C PRO A 80 -7.59 22.47 -7.80
N ARG A 81 -7.40 21.88 -6.61
CA ARG A 81 -6.05 21.42 -6.23
C ARG A 81 -5.58 20.46 -7.31
N MET A 82 -4.39 20.71 -7.87
CA MET A 82 -3.77 19.76 -8.79
C MET A 82 -3.69 18.41 -8.09
N SER A 83 -4.28 17.40 -8.70
CA SER A 83 -4.24 16.06 -8.14
C SER A 83 -2.88 15.44 -8.41
N ALA A 84 -2.31 14.81 -7.39
CA ALA A 84 -1.12 13.98 -7.54
C ALA A 84 -1.44 12.59 -8.14
N ARG A 85 -2.72 12.28 -8.44
CA ARG A 85 -3.15 10.99 -9.00
C ARG A 85 -2.89 10.95 -10.51
N GLU A 86 -1.80 10.30 -10.89
CA GLU A 86 -1.31 10.17 -12.27
C GLU A 86 -1.56 8.78 -12.88
N GLY A 87 -2.32 7.93 -12.20
CA GLY A 87 -2.64 6.58 -12.69
C GLY A 87 -1.67 5.49 -12.28
N CYS A 88 -0.91 5.71 -11.20
CA CYS A 88 0.02 4.73 -10.65
C CYS A 88 -0.70 3.41 -10.36
N LYS A 89 -0.15 2.29 -10.85
CA LYS A 89 -0.75 0.94 -10.73
C LYS A 89 -0.08 0.06 -9.68
N ALA A 90 0.94 0.57 -8.98
CA ALA A 90 1.66 -0.17 -7.96
C ALA A 90 0.73 -0.49 -6.78
N ILE A 91 0.47 -1.78 -6.60
CA ILE A 91 -0.39 -2.33 -5.56
C ILE A 91 0.25 -3.59 -4.98
N CYS A 92 0.06 -3.80 -3.68
CA CYS A 92 0.44 -5.03 -3.01
C CYS A 92 -0.69 -5.45 -2.07
N MET A 93 -0.95 -6.76 -1.99
CA MET A 93 -1.97 -7.31 -1.11
C MET A 93 -1.35 -8.38 -0.24
N PHE A 94 -1.46 -8.20 1.07
CA PHE A 94 -1.03 -9.18 2.06
C PHE A 94 -2.24 -9.89 2.63
N MET A 95 -2.12 -11.20 2.79
CA MET A 95 -3.09 -12.03 3.50
C MET A 95 -2.50 -12.43 4.83
N LEU A 96 -3.28 -12.30 5.90
CA LEU A 96 -2.90 -12.78 7.21
C LEU A 96 -3.41 -14.19 7.37
N SER A 97 -2.48 -15.14 7.50
CA SER A 97 -2.83 -16.49 7.87
C SER A 97 -3.30 -16.48 9.32
N LEU A 98 -4.60 -16.70 9.52
CA LEU A 98 -5.11 -17.05 10.82
C LEU A 98 -4.62 -18.47 11.10
N LYS A 99 -3.49 -18.59 11.80
CA LYS A 99 -3.25 -19.78 12.61
C LYS A 99 -4.32 -19.75 13.69
N SER A 100 -5.48 -20.32 13.39
CA SER A 100 -6.48 -20.64 14.40
C SER A 100 -5.74 -21.32 15.54
N LEU A 101 -6.04 -20.92 16.77
CA LEU A 101 -5.62 -21.63 17.97
C LEU A 101 -6.10 -23.08 17.85
N GLU A 102 -5.27 -23.96 17.29
CA GLU A 102 -5.28 -25.36 17.65
C GLU A 102 -4.68 -25.39 19.05
N ASN A 103 -5.50 -25.21 20.10
CA ASN A 103 -5.29 -25.67 21.47
C ASN A 103 -6.45 -25.23 22.39
N GLY A 104 -7.28 -26.19 22.82
CA GLY A 104 -8.32 -26.11 23.86
C GLY A 104 -9.72 -25.92 23.28
N TRP A 105 -10.63 -26.90 23.24
CA TRP A 105 -10.93 -28.03 24.13
C TRP A 105 -11.15 -29.33 23.37
#